data_AF-A0A5J4RT63-F1
#
_entry.id   AF-A0A5J4RT63-F1
#
_cell.length_a   1.000
_cell.length_b   1.000
_cell.length_c   1.000
_cell.angle_alpha   90.00
_cell.angle_beta   90.00
_cell.angle_gamma   90.00
#
_symmetry.space_group_name_H-M   'P 1'
#
loop_
_entity.id
_entity.type
_entity.pdbx_description
1 polymer ?
#
loop_
_entity_poly.entity_id
_entity_poly.type
_entity_poly.pdbx_seq_one_letter_code
_entity_poly.pdbx_strand_id
1 'polypeptide(L)' 'MNELSKTRLFSLLAEHSQDVTKEEMQNVYGHFVKQVETLSQSETDYSVIFRALNLTRIEFSSLESIFWCGQGEKCA' A
#
# COMPACT_ATOMS: atom_id res chain seq x y z
N MET A 1 -3.42 12.33 -0.81
CA MET A 1 -4.38 13.32 -0.25
C MET A 1 -4.77 14.38 -1.28
N ASN A 2 -3.83 15.07 -1.93
CA ASN A 2 -4.14 16.16 -2.89
C ASN A 2 -5.00 15.75 -4.09
N GLU A 3 -4.87 14.51 -4.59
CA GLU A 3 -5.69 14.03 -5.72
C GLU A 3 -7.11 13.62 -5.29
N LEU A 4 -7.28 13.08 -4.08
CA LEU A 4 -8.60 12.70 -3.56
C LEU A 4 -9.48 13.93 -3.29
N SER A 5 -8.89 15.02 -2.79
CA SER A 5 -9.58 16.29 -2.57
C SER A 5 -10.06 16.97 -3.85
N LYS A 6 -9.52 16.59 -5.02
CA LYS A 6 -9.93 17.11 -6.33
C LYS A 6 -11.04 16.28 -6.98
N THR A 7 -11.50 15.21 -6.32
CA THR A 7 -12.61 14.41 -6.85
C THR A 7 -13.90 15.21 -6.84
N ARG A 8 -14.76 14.91 -7.83
CA ARG A 8 -16.07 15.56 -7.99
C ARG A 8 -16.96 15.45 -6.75
N LEU A 9 -16.70 14.49 -5.85
CA LEU A 9 -17.42 14.33 -4.59
C LEU A 9 -17.32 15.59 -3.72
N PHE A 10 -16.12 16.15 -3.57
CA PHE A 10 -15.93 17.34 -2.72
C PHE A 10 -16.52 18.60 -3.36
N SER A 11 -16.49 18.71 -4.69
CA SER A 11 -17.18 19.79 -5.41
C SER A 11 -18.69 19.74 -5.14
N LEU A 12 -19.32 18.57 -5.30
CA LEU A 12 -20.76 18.39 -5.05
C LEU A 12 -21.14 18.66 -3.59
N LEU A 13 -20.28 18.31 -2.63
CA LEU A 13 -20.51 18.56 -1.20
C LEU A 13 -20.31 20.05 -0.83
N ALA A 14 -19.45 20.77 -1.54
CA ALA A 14 -19.19 22.18 -1.30
C ALA A 14 -20.24 23.10 -1.96
N GLU A 15 -20.89 22.63 -3.03
CA GLU A 15 -21.92 23.37 -3.74
C GLU A 15 -23.25 23.32 -2.97
N HIS A 16 -23.51 24.37 -2.20
CA HIS A 16 -24.61 24.47 -1.22
C HIS A 16 -26.04 24.49 -1.82
N SER A 17 -26.20 24.38 -3.15
CA SER A 17 -27.45 24.73 -3.86
C SER A 17 -27.77 23.83 -5.07
N GLN A 18 -27.05 22.73 -5.29
CA GLN A 18 -27.30 21.86 -6.43
C GLN A 18 -28.31 20.76 -6.05
N ASP A 19 -29.40 20.62 -6.81
CA ASP A 19 -30.30 19.46 -6.72
C ASP A 19 -29.55 18.23 -7.26
N VAL A 20 -28.69 17.66 -6.42
CA VAL A 20 -27.96 16.44 -6.72
C VAL A 20 -28.91 15.26 -6.56
N THR A 21 -29.13 14.53 -7.65
CA THR A 21 -29.95 13.31 -7.58
C THR A 21 -29.25 12.25 -6.75
N LYS A 22 -30.03 11.36 -6.12
CA LYS A 22 -29.47 10.21 -5.38
C LYS A 22 -28.55 9.36 -6.27
N GLU A 23 -28.91 9.18 -7.53
CA GLU A 23 -28.14 8.43 -8.51
C GLU A 23 -26.79 9.09 -8.80
N GLU A 24 -26.76 10.41 -9.01
CA GLU A 24 -25.52 11.16 -9.23
C GLU A 24 -24.61 11.10 -8.00
N MET A 25 -25.18 11.26 -6.80
CA MET A 25 -24.41 11.17 -5.56
C MET A 25 -23.80 9.77 -5.36
N GLN A 26 -24.57 8.71 -5.66
CA GLN A 26 -24.08 7.33 -5.59
C GLN A 26 -22.97 7.06 -6.62
N ASN A 27 -23.13 7.55 -7.84
CA ASN A 27 -22.12 7.39 -8.89
C ASN A 27 -20.80 8.08 -8.51
N VAL A 28 -20.88 9.32 -8.02
CA VAL A 28 -19.69 10.10 -7.64
C VAL A 28 -19.02 9.53 -6.39
N TYR A 29 -19.79 9.05 -5.40
CA TYR A 29 -19.25 8.33 -4.26
C TYR A 29 -18.55 7.02 -4.67
N GLY A 30 -19.16 6.23 -5.56
CA GLY A 30 -18.56 5.00 -6.07
C GLY A 30 -17.24 5.24 -6.81
N HIS A 31 -17.15 6.32 -7.58
CA HIS A 31 -15.91 6.73 -8.24
C HIS A 31 -14.83 7.17 -7.22
N PHE A 32 -15.21 7.90 -6.17
CA PHE A 32 -14.30 8.27 -5.09
C PHE A 32 -13.71 7.04 -4.39
N VAL A 33 -14.55 6.06 -4.04
CA VAL A 33 -14.10 4.81 -3.39
C VAL A 33 -13.09 4.07 -4.28
N LYS A 34 -13.35 3.92 -5.59
CA LYS A 34 -12.39 3.27 -6.51
C LYS A 34 -11.04 3.99 -6.57
N GLN A 35 -11.04 5.33 -6.52
CA GLN A 35 -9.79 6.08 -6.47
C GLN A 35 -9.04 5.88 -5.14
N VAL A 36 -9.76 5.83 -4.00
CA VAL A 36 -9.16 5.49 -2.70
C VAL A 36 -8.55 4.09 -2.75
N GLU A 37 -9.28 3.11 -3.27
CA GLU A 37 -8.79 1.74 -3.45
C GLU A 37 -7.52 1.72 -4.31
N THR A 38 -7.53 2.37 -5.47
CA THR A 38 -6.37 2.43 -6.38
C THR A 38 -5.14 3.07 -5.71
N LEU A 39 -5.32 4.15 -4.95
CA LEU A 39 -4.23 4.79 -4.22
C LEU A 39 -3.74 3.92 -3.05
N SER A 40 -4.64 3.21 -2.37
CA SER A 40 -4.28 2.27 -1.30
C SER A 40 -3.60 1.00 -1.82
N GLN A 41 -3.83 0.63 -3.08
CA GLN A 41 -3.18 -0.47 -3.79
C GLN A 41 -1.73 -0.17 -4.19
N SER A 42 -1.20 1.02 -3.87
CA SER A 42 0.25 1.30 -3.92
C SER A 42 1.06 0.53 -2.86
N GLU A 43 0.57 -0.64 -2.46
CA GLU A 43 1.23 -1.75 -1.75
C GLU A 43 2.51 -2.27 -2.43
N THR A 44 2.92 -1.66 -3.55
CA THR A 44 4.14 -2.01 -4.30
C THR A 44 5.40 -1.90 -3.44
N ASP A 45 5.34 -1.24 -2.28
CA ASP A 45 6.46 -1.23 -1.34
C ASP A 45 6.33 -2.27 -0.23
N TYR A 46 5.17 -2.59 0.35
CA TYR A 46 5.15 -3.48 1.52
C TYR A 46 5.54 -4.92 1.20
N SER A 47 4.96 -5.51 0.15
CA SER A 47 5.29 -6.89 -0.24
C SER A 47 6.72 -7.01 -0.76
N VAL A 48 7.20 -6.00 -1.48
CA VAL A 48 8.58 -5.94 -2.00
C VAL A 48 9.58 -5.73 -0.87
N ILE A 49 9.34 -4.78 0.04
CA ILE A 49 10.15 -4.55 1.25
C ILE A 49 10.15 -5.81 2.13
N PHE A 50 9.00 -6.44 2.35
CA PHE A 50 8.91 -7.65 3.16
C PHE A 50 9.71 -8.80 2.55
N ARG A 51 9.61 -9.00 1.22
CA ARG A 51 10.43 -10.00 0.50
C ARG A 51 11.92 -9.69 0.60
N ALA A 52 12.32 -8.43 0.39
CA ALA A 52 13.71 -8.00 0.51
C ALA A 52 14.26 -8.24 1.91
N LEU A 53 13.53 -7.81 2.96
CA LEU A 53 13.92 -8.03 4.35
C LEU A 53 14.01 -9.52 4.70
N ASN A 54 13.09 -10.35 4.21
CA ASN A 54 13.10 -11.78 4.47
C ASN A 54 14.28 -12.48 3.77
N LEU A 55 14.63 -12.07 2.54
CA LEU A 55 15.82 -12.56 1.82
C LEU A 55 17.11 -12.16 2.57
N THR A 56 17.23 -10.89 2.96
CA THR A 56 18.37 -10.41 3.75
C THR A 56 18.52 -11.18 5.06
N ARG A 57 17.42 -11.48 5.78
CA ARG A 57 17.48 -12.30 6.99
C ARG A 57 18.04 -13.70 6.72
N ILE A 58 17.60 -14.36 5.66
CA ILE A 58 18.07 -15.70 5.28
C ILE A 58 19.56 -15.68 4.96
N GLU A 59 20.02 -14.69 4.17
CA GLU A 59 21.43 -14.55 3.81
C GLU A 59 22.31 -14.33 5.05
N PHE A 60 21.88 -13.49 5.99
CA PHE A 60 22.61 -13.30 7.26
C PHE A 60 22.69 -14.59 8.08
N SER A 61 21.60 -15.35 8.22
CA SER A 61 21.63 -16.64 8.91
C SER A 61 22.54 -17.65 8.22
N SER A 62 22.58 -17.65 6.88
CA SER A 62 23.52 -18.49 6.12
C SER A 62 24.97 -18.08 6.34
N LEU A 63 25.27 -16.77 6.34
CA LEU A 63 26.61 -16.26 6.62
C LEU A 63 27.06 -16.55 8.04
N GLU A 64 26.17 -16.40 9.02
CA GLU A 64 26.42 -16.75 10.41
C GLU A 64 26.77 -18.23 10.54
N SER A 65 25.97 -19.12 9.93
CA SER A 65 26.25 -20.57 9.89
C SER A 65 27.64 -20.88 9.30
N ILE A 66 27.99 -20.24 8.18
CA ILE A 66 29.31 -20.40 7.54
C ILE A 66 30.43 -19.88 8.46
N PHE A 67 30.23 -18.74 9.11
CA PHE A 67 31.21 -18.14 10.02
C PHE A 67 31.53 -19.08 11.20
N TRP A 68 30.49 -19.63 11.85
CA TRP A 68 30.66 -20.58 12.96
C TRP A 68 31.34 -21.88 12.50
N CYS A 69 30.96 -22.40 11.34
CA CYS A 69 31.59 -23.57 10.72
C CYS A 69 33.10 -23.31 10.42
N GLY A 70 33.46 -22.11 9.99
CA GLY A 70 34.84 -21.69 9.73
C GLY A 70 35.70 -21.48 10.98
N GLN A 71 35.08 -21.23 12.14
CA GLN A 71 35.77 -21.11 13.44
C GLN A 71 35.99 -22.44 14.16
N GLY A 72 35.59 -23.57 13.56
CA GLY A 72 35.77 -24.90 14.13
C GLY A 72 34.67 -25.34 15.09
N GLU A 73 33.56 -24.59 15.18
CA GLU A 73 32.32 -25.13 15.76
C GLU A 73 31.71 -26.14 14.79
N LYS A 74 31.14 -27.22 15.34
CA LYS A 74 30.56 -28.29 14.52
C LYS A 74 29.37 -27.75 13.73
N CYS A 75 29.53 -27.71 12.42
CA CYS A 75 28.45 -27.53 11.48
C CYS A 75 27.50 -28.73 11.64
N ALA A 76 26.20 -28.46 11.84
CA ALA A 76 25.17 -29.51 11.96
C ALA A 76 24.86 -30.15 10.60
#